data_AF-A0A2D9M4N8-F1
#
_entry.id   AF-A0A2D9M4N8-F1
#
_cell.length_a   1.000
_cell.length_b   1.000
_cell.length_c   1.000
_cell.angle_alpha   90.00
_cell.angle_beta   90.00
_cell.angle_gamma   90.00
#
_symmetry.space_group_name_H-M   'P 1'
#
loop_
_entity.id
_entity.type
_entity.pdbx_description
1 polymer ?
#
loop_
_entity_poly.entity_id
_entity_poly.type
_entity_poly.pdbx_seq_one_letter_code
_entity_poly.pdbx_strand_id
1 'polypeptide(L)'
;MQRQILIMALRAAPEPTCHLLSECESILRNDETDSPLAALVGRALDRWGISKEELATRNRLCIDDTNRFLMAEQALMSHNDSEIAPRPSSPKPQ
;
A
#
# COMPACT_ATOMS: atom_id res chain seq x y z
N MET A 1 -17.01 11.85 3.87
CA MET A 1 -17.34 10.41 3.86
C MET A 1 -16.15 9.55 4.27
N GLN A 2 -14.98 9.72 3.67
CA GLN A 2 -13.76 8.94 3.96
C GLN A 2 -13.35 8.90 5.45
N ARG A 3 -13.44 10.03 6.17
CA ARG A 3 -13.12 10.10 7.61
C ARG A 3 -14.04 9.25 8.50
N GLN A 4 -15.34 9.14 8.16
CA GLN A 4 -16.27 8.31 8.92
C GLN A 4 -16.01 6.82 8.73
N ILE A 5 -15.66 6.41 7.50
CA ILE A 5 -15.25 5.03 7.18
C ILE A 5 -14.00 4.65 7.99
N LEU A 6 -13.01 5.54 8.03
CA LEU A 6 -11.80 5.34 8.84
C LEU A 6 -12.13 5.16 10.33
N ILE A 7 -12.97 6.03 10.90
CA ILE A 7 -13.37 5.93 12.31
C ILE A 7 -14.11 4.61 12.59
N MET A 8 -14.97 4.16 11.67
CA MET A 8 -15.65 2.87 11.81
C MET A 8 -14.64 1.72 11.79
N ALA A 9 -13.69 1.73 10.86
CA ALA A 9 -12.64 0.72 10.77
C ALA A 9 -11.78 0.67 12.04
N LEU A 10 -11.33 1.83 12.54
CA LEU A 10 -10.55 1.94 13.78
C LEU A 10 -11.30 1.40 15.01
N ARG A 11 -12.63 1.44 15.02
CA ARG A 11 -13.45 0.95 16.14
C ARG A 11 -13.79 -0.52 16.04
N ALA A 12 -14.09 -1.01 14.83
CA ALA A 12 -14.71 -2.32 14.62
C ALA A 12 -13.72 -3.39 14.15
N ALA A 13 -12.59 -3.01 13.54
CA ALA A 13 -11.71 -3.99 12.95
C ALA A 13 -10.99 -4.82 14.04
N PRO A 14 -11.13 -6.16 14.03
CA PRO A 14 -10.43 -7.04 14.97
C PRO A 14 -8.93 -7.07 14.68
N GLU A 15 -8.54 -6.89 13.42
CA GLU A 15 -7.16 -6.81 12.96
C GLU A 15 -7.02 -5.70 11.91
N PRO A 16 -5.86 -5.03 11.82
CA PRO A 16 -5.66 -3.93 10.89
C PRO A 16 -5.16 -4.42 9.52
N THR A 17 -5.67 -3.80 8.45
CA THR A 17 -5.12 -3.97 7.10
C THR A 17 -3.90 -3.06 6.89
N CYS A 18 -3.03 -3.37 5.92
CA CYS A 18 -1.91 -2.50 5.53
C CYS A 18 -2.38 -1.05 5.27
N HIS A 19 -3.51 -0.88 4.57
CA HIS A 19 -4.07 0.44 4.29
C HIS A 19 -4.44 1.18 5.59
N LEU A 20 -5.11 0.50 6.53
CA LEU A 20 -5.50 1.11 7.80
C LEU A 20 -4.29 1.52 8.64
N LEU A 21 -3.22 0.71 8.64
CA LEU A 21 -1.96 1.05 9.31
C LEU A 21 -1.28 2.26 8.68
N SER A 22 -1.30 2.38 7.35
CA SER A 22 -0.78 3.56 6.64
C SER A 22 -1.53 4.83 7.04
N GLU A 23 -2.87 4.77 7.12
CA GLU A 23 -3.69 5.90 7.57
C GLU A 23 -3.41 6.27 9.03
N CYS A 24 -3.23 5.28 9.91
CA CYS A 24 -2.86 5.51 11.30
C CYS A 24 -1.53 6.26 11.42
N GLU A 25 -0.51 5.86 10.67
CA GLU A 25 0.80 6.52 10.68
C GLU A 25 0.72 7.94 10.08
N SER A 26 -0.09 8.15 9.06
CA SER A 26 -0.35 9.47 8.49
C SER A 26 -0.98 10.41 9.53
N ILE A 27 -2.00 9.95 10.25
CA ILE A 27 -2.63 10.73 11.32
C ILE A 27 -1.63 11.06 12.41
N LEU A 28 -0.85 10.08 12.88
CA LEU A 28 0.13 10.30 13.95
C LEU A 28 1.27 11.23 13.54
N ARG A 29 1.55 11.38 12.24
CA ARG A 29 2.57 12.32 11.72
C ARG A 29 2.04 13.73 11.48
N ASN A 30 0.78 13.86 11.05
CA ASN A 30 0.24 15.11 10.50
C ASN A 30 -0.75 15.84 11.41
N ASP A 31 -1.48 15.12 12.29
CA ASP A 31 -2.43 15.76 13.20
C ASP A 31 -1.73 16.27 14.47
N GLU A 32 -2.33 17.27 15.12
CA GLU A 32 -1.97 17.65 16.48
C GLU A 32 -2.04 16.42 17.40
N THR A 33 -0.98 16.18 18.17
CA THR A 33 -0.84 15.01 19.04
C THR A 33 -2.03 14.80 20.00
N ASP A 34 -2.76 15.87 20.31
CA ASP A 34 -3.92 15.89 21.20
C ASP A 34 -5.28 15.79 20.47
N SER A 35 -5.28 15.52 19.16
CA SER A 35 -6.54 15.38 18.42
C SER A 35 -7.34 14.14 18.89
N PRO A 36 -8.68 14.22 18.94
CA PRO A 36 -9.51 13.05 19.27
C PRO A 36 -9.29 11.85 18.34
N LEU A 37 -8.82 12.12 17.12
CA LEU A 37 -8.51 11.09 16.13
C LEU A 37 -7.16 10.42 16.41
N ALA A 38 -6.13 11.17 16.79
CA ALA A 38 -4.85 10.63 17.23
C ALA A 38 -5.03 9.73 18.47
N ALA A 39 -5.85 10.15 19.43
CA ALA A 39 -6.19 9.33 20.60
C ALA A 39 -6.98 8.05 20.22
N LEU A 40 -7.84 8.12 19.20
CA LEU A 40 -8.54 6.94 18.70
C LEU A 40 -7.59 5.95 18.02
N VAL A 41 -6.64 6.45 17.23
CA VAL A 41 -5.58 5.64 16.61
C VAL A 41 -4.75 4.94 17.69
N GLY A 42 -4.32 5.67 18.73
CA GLY A 42 -3.58 5.07 19.85
C GLY A 42 -4.32 3.88 20.47
N ARG A 43 -5.60 4.05 20.81
CA ARG A 43 -6.43 2.96 21.36
C ARG A 43 -6.61 1.78 20.40
N ALA A 44 -6.66 2.04 19.09
CA ALA A 44 -6.78 0.98 18.10
C ALA A 44 -5.48 0.17 18.02
N LEU A 45 -4.32 0.85 18.00
CA LEU A 45 -3.00 0.22 18.02
C LEU A 45 -2.79 -0.62 19.28
N ASP A 46 -3.16 -0.09 20.45
CA ASP A 46 -3.10 -0.82 21.72
C ASP A 46 -3.95 -2.10 21.67
N ARG A 47 -5.16 -2.03 21.10
CA ARG A 47 -6.05 -3.19 20.95
C ARG A 47 -5.45 -4.25 20.03
N TRP A 48 -4.74 -3.84 18.98
CA TRP A 48 -4.06 -4.76 18.07
C TRP A 48 -2.68 -5.22 18.59
N GLY A 49 -2.22 -4.68 19.72
CA GLY A 49 -0.91 -4.98 20.28
C GLY A 49 0.26 -4.46 19.44
N ILE A 50 0.06 -3.40 18.67
CA ILE A 50 1.05 -2.85 17.74
C ILE A 50 1.69 -1.60 18.33
N SER A 51 3.02 -1.61 18.49
CA SER A 51 3.78 -0.43 18.92
C SER A 51 3.94 0.58 17.79
N LYS A 52 4.36 1.82 18.10
CA LYS A 52 4.68 2.84 17.07
C LYS A 52 5.83 2.40 16.15
N GLU A 53 6.82 1.72 16.71
CA GLU A 53 7.98 1.20 15.97
C GLU A 53 7.56 0.05 15.05
N GLU A 54 6.69 -0.82 15.55
CA GLU A 54 6.13 -1.91 14.75
C GLU A 54 5.23 -1.38 13.64
N LEU A 55 4.42 -0.35 13.91
CA LEU A 55 3.61 0.34 12.91
C LEU A 55 4.48 0.85 11.75
N ALA A 56 5.54 1.59 12.05
CA ALA A 56 6.46 2.11 11.05
C ALA A 56 7.13 0.99 10.24
N THR A 57 7.52 -0.10 10.91
CA THR A 57 8.13 -1.27 10.28
C THR A 57 7.14 -1.97 9.34
N ARG A 58 5.92 -2.24 9.79
CA ARG A 58 4.87 -2.88 8.97
C ARG A 58 4.50 -2.04 7.76
N ASN A 59 4.37 -0.72 7.92
CA ASN A 59 4.07 0.17 6.80
C ASN A 59 5.20 0.18 5.77
N ARG A 60 6.47 0.23 6.21
CA ARG A 60 7.62 0.11 5.31
C ARG A 60 7.59 -1.20 4.53
N LEU A 61 7.33 -2.32 5.19
CA LEU A 61 7.26 -3.63 4.53
C LEU A 61 6.11 -3.72 3.52
N CYS A 62 4.91 -3.22 3.84
CA CYS A 62 3.80 -3.19 2.88
C CYS A 62 4.12 -2.34 1.65
N ILE A 63 4.85 -1.22 1.81
CA ILE A 63 5.30 -0.36 0.70
C ILE A 63 6.33 -1.10 -0.16
N ASP A 64 7.32 -1.73 0.45
CA ASP A 64 8.36 -2.49 -0.26
C ASP A 64 7.75 -3.63 -1.08
N ASP A 65 6.79 -4.37 -0.52
CA ASP A 65 6.05 -5.42 -1.23
C ASP A 65 5.24 -4.87 -2.42
N THR A 66 4.57 -3.73 -2.23
CA THR A 66 3.80 -3.07 -3.30
C THR A 66 4.71 -2.61 -4.43
N ASN A 67 5.85 -2.00 -4.10
CA ASN A 67 6.83 -1.55 -5.09
C ASN A 67 7.43 -2.73 -5.85
N ARG A 68 7.75 -3.81 -5.15
CA ARG A 68 8.27 -5.04 -5.78
C ARG A 68 7.26 -5.65 -6.75
N PHE A 69 5.98 -5.69 -6.38
CA PHE A 69 4.92 -6.13 -7.26
C PHE A 69 4.82 -5.24 -8.51
N LEU A 70 4.78 -3.91 -8.34
CA LEU A 70 4.72 -2.97 -9.46
C LEU A 70 5.91 -3.08 -10.41
N MET A 71 7.12 -3.30 -9.88
CA MET A 71 8.31 -3.52 -10.70
C MET A 71 8.24 -4.84 -11.49
N ALA A 72 7.72 -5.90 -10.88
CA ALA A 72 7.52 -7.17 -11.56
C ALA A 72 6.51 -7.04 -12.71
N GLU A 73 5.40 -6.33 -12.49
CA GLU A 73 4.40 -6.06 -13.52
C GLU A 73 4.97 -5.22 -14.67
N GLN A 74 5.74 -4.17 -14.36
CA GLN A 74 6.40 -3.35 -15.38
C GLN A 74 7.41 -4.17 -16.21
N ALA A 75 8.17 -5.06 -15.58
CA ALA A 75 9.09 -5.94 -16.29
C ALA A 75 8.34 -6.87 -17.27
N LEU A 76 7.22 -7.47 -16.83
CA LEU A 76 6.38 -8.31 -17.68
C LEU A 76 5.81 -7.54 -18.88
N MET A 77 5.34 -6.30 -18.67
CA MET A 77 4.85 -5.45 -19.75
C MET A 77 5.96 -5.08 -20.75
N SER A 78 7.17 -4.78 -20.26
CA SER A 78 8.30 -4.40 -21.12
C SER A 78 8.84 -5.54 -22.01
N HIS A 79 8.69 -6.80 -21.59
CA HIS A 79 9.09 -7.96 -22.39
C HIS A 79 8.13 -8.24 -23.56
N ASN A 80 6.84 -7.89 -23.44
CA ASN A 80 5.86 -8.09 -24.51
C ASN A 80 6.01 -7.09 -25.69
N ASP A 81 6.64 -5.94 -25.47
CA ASP A 81 6.89 -4.95 -26.54
C ASP A 81 8.11 -5.28 -27.42
N SER A 82 8.94 -6.25 -27.01
CA SER A 82 10.16 -6.63 -27.75
C SER A 82 9.95 -7.78 -28.75
N GLU A 83 8.78 -8.42 -28.78
CA GLU A 83 8.54 -9.62 -29.61
C GLU A 83 7.71 -9.38 -30.88
N ILE A 84 7.66 -8.14 -31.40
CA ILE A 84 7.21 -7.87 -32.78
C ILE A 84 8.44 -7.65 -33.65
N ALA A 85 9.23 -8.71 -33.85
CA ALA A 85 10.20 -8.73 -34.94
C ALA A 85 9.43 -8.65 -36.28
N PRO A 86 9.79 -7.75 -37.21
CA PRO A 86 9.14 -7.72 -38.52
C PRO A 86 9.42 -9.03 -39.24
N ARG A 87 8.35 -9.69 -39.71
CA ARG A 87 8.45 -10.90 -40.54
C ARG A 87 9.46 -10.67 -41.67
N PRO A 88 10.38 -11.60 -41.94
CA PRO A 88 11.23 -11.49 -43.12
C PRO A 88 10.35 -11.54 -44.37
N SER A 89 10.38 -10.47 -45.16
CA SER A 89 9.79 -10.41 -46.49
C SER A 89 10.43 -11.51 -47.34
N SER A 90 9.63 -12.51 -47.70
CA SER A 90 10.06 -13.58 -48.61
C SER A 90 10.42 -13.01 -49.99
N PRO A 91 11.44 -13.55 -50.69
CA PRO A 91 11.87 -13.02 -51.98
C PRO A 91 10.89 -13.40 -53.10
N LYS A 92 10.76 -12.49 -54.07
CA LYS A 92 9.99 -12.57 -55.33
C LYS A 92 10.15 -13.92 -56.08
N PRO A 93 9.09 -14.44 -56.71
CA PRO A 93 9.22 -15.28 -57.89
C PRO A 93 9.26 -14.42 -59.18
N GLN A 94 9.98 -14.95 -60.18
CA GLN A 94 10.21 -14.40 -61.53
C GLN A 94 8.95 -14.35 -62.39
#